data_AF-A0A3D3QD24-F1
#
_entry.id   AF-A0A3D3QD24-F1
#
_cell.length_a   1.000
_cell.length_b   1.000
_cell.length_c   1.000
_cell.angle_alpha   90.00
_cell.angle_beta   90.00
_cell.angle_gamma   90.00
#
_symmetry.space_group_name_H-M   'P 1'
#
loop_
_entity.id
_entity.type
_entity.pdbx_description
1 polymer ?
#
loop_
_entity_poly.entity_id
_entity_poly.type
_entity_poly.pdbx_seq_one_letter_code
_entity_poly.pdbx_strand_id
1 'polypeptide(L)' 'QAIDVLIDNPNPTEDEIRQGLKGNLCRCTGYQNIVKAVMAASAGARAGASS' A
#
# COMPACT_ATOMS: atom_id res chain seq x y z
N GLN A 1 -6.79 -3.14 -6.48
CA GLN A 1 -6.41 -1.71 -6.49
C GLN A 1 -5.65 -1.41 -5.20
N ALA A 2 -4.39 -1.03 -5.32
CA ALA A 2 -3.48 -0.70 -4.20
C ALA A 2 -2.40 0.27 -4.68
N ILE A 3 -2.01 0.14 -5.95
CA ILE A 3 -1.12 1.06 -6.67
C ILE A 3 -1.69 2.48 -6.68
N ASP A 4 -3.01 2.64 -6.83
CA ASP A 4 -3.66 3.96 -6.91
C ASP A 4 -3.44 4.83 -5.65
N VAL A 5 -3.36 4.22 -4.46
CA VAL A 5 -3.09 4.95 -3.19
C VAL A 5 -1.70 5.58 -3.18
N LEU A 6 -0.71 4.93 -3.81
CA LEU A 6 0.68 5.40 -3.84
C LEU A 6 0.91 6.53 -4.84
N ILE A 7 0.05 6.64 -5.86
CA ILE A 7 0.11 7.71 -6.87
C ILE A 7 -0.35 9.03 -6.24
N ASP A 8 -1.43 9.01 -5.46
CA ASP A 8 -2.01 10.21 -4.86
C ASP A 8 -1.35 10.58 -3.52
N ASN A 9 -0.85 9.60 -2.76
CA ASN A 9 -0.12 9.81 -1.51
C ASN A 9 1.14 8.93 -1.47
N PRO A 10 2.34 9.49 -1.73
CA PRO A 10 3.59 8.72 -1.73
C PRO A 10 4.06 8.27 -0.34
N ASN A 11 3.44 8.75 0.75
CA ASN A 11 3.72 8.31 2.11
C ASN A 11 2.41 8.06 2.88
N PRO A 12 1.60 7.08 2.46
CA PRO A 12 0.34 6.80 3.11
C PRO A 12 0.58 6.15 4.48
N THR A 13 -0.29 6.48 5.42
CA THR A 13 -0.36 5.81 6.71
C THR A 13 -1.00 4.42 6.56
N GLU A 14 -0.80 3.55 7.57
CA GLU A 14 -1.43 2.23 7.58
C GLU A 14 -2.97 2.30 7.46
N ASP A 15 -3.60 3.28 8.12
CA ASP A 15 -5.05 3.46 8.07
C ASP A 15 -5.55 3.88 6.68
N GLU A 16 -4.83 4.76 6.00
CA GLU A 16 -5.14 5.17 4.62
C GLU A 16 -5.03 3.98 3.66
N ILE A 17 -3.99 3.15 3.81
CA ILE A 17 -3.85 1.92 3.02
C ILE A 17 -5.02 0.98 3.28
N ARG A 18 -5.38 0.75 4.54
CA ARG A 18 -6.53 -0.11 4.92
C ARG A 18 -7.84 0.43 4.36
N GLN A 19 -8.01 1.75 4.34
CA GLN A 19 -9.18 2.40 3.76
C GLN A 19 -9.25 2.20 2.24
N GLY A 20 -8.12 2.33 1.53
CA GLY A 20 -8.03 2.00 0.10
C GLY A 20 -8.34 0.54 -0.22
N LEU A 21 -8.13 -0.37 0.74
CA LEU A 21 -8.46 -1.79 0.59
C LEU A 21 -9.94 -2.12 0.86
N LYS A 22 -10.76 -1.21 1.37
CA LYS A 22 -12.16 -1.48 1.77
C LYS A 22 -13.09 -1.98 0.64
N GLY A 23 -12.66 -1.98 -0.63
CA GLY A 23 -13.39 -2.60 -1.76
C GLY A 23 -12.76 -3.87 -2.34
N ASN A 24 -11.60 -4.32 -1.82
CA ASN A 24 -10.87 -5.46 -2.35
C ASN A 24 -10.96 -6.61 -1.35
N LEU A 25 -11.90 -7.55 -1.51
CA LEU A 25 -12.07 -8.67 -0.57
C LEU A 25 -10.88 -9.65 -0.61
N CYS A 26 -10.12 -9.71 0.48
CA CYS A 26 -9.14 -10.78 0.73
C CYS A 26 -9.66 -11.70 1.84
N ARG A 27 -9.83 -12.99 1.53
CA ARG A 27 -10.36 -13.99 2.46
C ARG A 27 -9.28 -14.75 3.24
N CYS A 28 -8.01 -14.56 2.92
CA CYS A 28 -6.93 -15.41 3.40
C CYS A 28 -6.41 -14.99 4.78
N THR A 29 -6.03 -13.71 4.97
CA THR A 29 -5.23 -13.28 6.14
C THR A 29 -5.56 -11.88 6.68
N GLY A 30 -6.65 -11.26 6.25
CA GLY A 30 -7.08 -9.94 6.77
C GLY A 30 -6.15 -8.77 6.39
N TYR A 31 -5.62 -8.76 5.16
CA TYR A 31 -4.83 -7.66 4.55
C TYR A 31 -3.45 -7.35 5.14
N GLN A 32 -3.05 -7.97 6.24
CA GLN A 32 -1.80 -7.64 6.95
C GLN A 32 -0.56 -7.62 6.05
N ASN A 33 -0.40 -8.62 5.18
CA ASN A 33 0.75 -8.70 4.27
C ASN A 33 0.68 -7.68 3.13
N ILE A 34 -0.53 -7.32 2.69
CA ILE A 34 -0.74 -6.30 1.65
C ILE A 34 -0.37 -4.93 2.20
N VAL A 35 -0.82 -4.59 3.42
CA VAL A 35 -0.47 -3.35 4.10
C VAL A 35 1.06 -3.23 4.25
N LYS A 36 1.73 -4.28 4.74
CA LYS A 36 3.20 -4.30 4.87
C LYS A 36 3.91 -4.07 3.54
N ALA A 37 3.45 -4.70 2.46
CA ALA A 37 4.04 -4.54 1.14
C ALA A 37 3.89 -3.10 0.61
N VAL A 38 2.71 -2.49 0.78
CA VAL A 38 2.46 -1.11 0.37
C VAL A 38 3.30 -0.12 1.19
N MET A 39 3.40 -0.32 2.51
CA MET A 39 4.28 0.49 3.37
C MET A 39 5.75 0.39 2.95
N ALA A 40 6.24 -0.81 2.67
CA ALA A 40 7.61 -1.03 2.21
C ALA A 40 7.86 -0.39 0.84
N ALA A 41 6.89 -0.48 -0.09
CA ALA A 41 6.95 0.18 -1.38
C ALA A 41 6.94 1.72 -1.25
N SER A 42 6.18 2.26 -0.30
CA SER A 42 6.14 3.72 -0.02
C SER A 42 7.48 4.21 0.53
N ALA A 43 8.06 3.47 1.47
CA ALA A 43 9.38 3.76 2.02
C ALA A 43 10.50 3.59 0.97
N GLY A 44 10.36 2.57 0.10
CA GLY A 44 11.28 2.26 -0.99
C GLY A 44 11.08 3.10 -2.26
N ALA A 45 9.97 3.81 -2.43
CA ALA A 45 9.74 4.73 -3.55
C ALA A 45 10.71 5.92 -3.53
N ARG A 46 11.36 6.18 -2.38
CA ARG A 46 12.53 7.08 -2.29
C ARG A 46 13.85 6.46 -2.75
N ALA A 47 13.91 5.15 -3.01
CA ALA A 47 15.13 4.42 -3.32
C ALA A 47 15.05 3.56 -4.61
N GLY A 48 13.90 3.48 -5.28
CA GLY A 48 13.68 2.55 -6.40
C GLY A 48 13.34 3.17 -7.77
N ALA A 49 13.34 4.51 -7.90
CA ALA A 49 13.22 5.19 -9.20
C ALA A 49 14.61 5.51 -9.79
N SER A 50 15.51 4.52 -9.81
CA SER A 50 16.82 4.58 -10.45
C SER A 50 17.30 3.18 -10.84
N SER A 51 16.73 2.60 -11.90
CA SER A 51 17.38 1.64 -12.80
C SER A 51 16.47 1.34 -13.98
#